data_AF-C4WYJ1-F1
#
_entry.id   AF-C4WYJ1-F1
#
_cell.length_a   1.000
_cell.length_b   1.000
_cell.length_c   1.000
_cell.angle_alpha   90.00
_cell.angle_beta   90.00
_cell.angle_gamma   90.00
#
_symmetry.space_group_name_H-M   'P 1'
#
loop_
_entity.id
_entity.type
_entity.pdbx_description
1 polymer ?
#
loop_
_entity_poly.entity_id
_entity_poly.type
_entity_poly.pdbx_seq_one_letter_code
_entity_poly.pdbx_strand_id
1 'polypeptide(L)'
;RKYQHALEESIARNFKGNNLICCMSHSSDHIYSALKSAVARASEDFMPREPTLQTLHIANVAFNSLLLGEIFIPDWDMFQSKHETAEFHGAARALSGGGVYVSDKPGVHDFNVLKKLVLPDGSILRARYAGRPTRDCLFNDPVMDGKSLLKIIE
;
A
#
# COMPACT_ATOMS: atom_id res chain seq x y z
N ARG A 1 4.32 -23.35 2.58
CA ARG A 1 4.26 -23.91 1.20
C ARG A 1 2.95 -24.62 0.84
N LYS A 2 2.61 -25.81 1.38
CA LYS A 2 1.39 -26.57 0.99
C LYS A 2 0.10 -25.75 1.09
N TYR A 3 -0.06 -25.02 2.19
CA TYR A 3 -1.18 -24.10 2.40
C TYR A 3 -1.27 -23.02 1.31
N GLN A 4 -0.16 -22.32 1.04
CA GLN A 4 -0.10 -21.26 0.02
C GLN A 4 -0.49 -21.78 -1.37
N HIS A 5 0.05 -22.94 -1.77
CA HIS A 5 -0.28 -23.53 -3.07
C HIS A 5 -1.77 -23.91 -3.16
N ALA A 6 -2.33 -24.52 -2.11
CA ALA A 6 -3.75 -24.87 -2.08
C ALA A 6 -4.66 -23.64 -2.17
N LEU A 7 -4.29 -22.54 -1.49
CA LEU A 7 -4.97 -21.26 -1.59
C LEU A 7 -4.94 -20.72 -3.04
N GLU A 8 -3.76 -20.61 -3.63
CA GLU A 8 -3.60 -20.10 -5.00
C GLU A 8 -4.30 -20.97 -6.05
N GLU A 9 -4.26 -22.30 -5.90
CA GLU A 9 -5.01 -23.21 -6.77
C GLU A 9 -6.52 -23.04 -6.62
N SER A 10 -7.02 -22.88 -5.39
CA SER A 10 -8.43 -22.61 -5.14
C SER A 10 -8.85 -21.29 -5.79
N ILE A 11 -8.06 -20.23 -5.65
CA ILE A 11 -8.35 -18.93 -6.27
C ILE A 11 -8.39 -19.07 -7.80
N ALA A 12 -7.38 -19.70 -8.40
CA ALA A 12 -7.31 -19.89 -9.85
C ALA A 12 -8.47 -20.73 -10.42
N ARG A 13 -9.01 -21.68 -9.64
CA ARG A 13 -10.14 -22.51 -10.06
C ARG A 13 -11.48 -21.79 -9.94
N ASN A 14 -11.66 -20.98 -8.89
CA ASN A 14 -12.96 -20.42 -8.54
C ASN A 14 -13.16 -18.96 -9.00
N PHE A 15 -12.08 -18.23 -9.29
CA PHE A 15 -12.14 -16.82 -9.67
C PHE A 15 -11.49 -16.60 -11.02
N LYS A 16 -12.15 -15.84 -11.89
CA LYS A 16 -11.67 -15.54 -13.25
C LYS A 16 -10.45 -14.61 -13.28
N GLY A 17 -10.21 -13.87 -12.20
CA GLY A 17 -9.11 -12.92 -12.06
C GLY A 17 -8.25 -13.25 -10.84
N ASN A 18 -7.03 -12.71 -10.84
CA ASN A 18 -6.07 -12.90 -9.75
C ASN A 18 -6.13 -11.73 -8.75
N ASN A 19 -7.32 -11.54 -8.17
CA ASN A 19 -7.60 -10.43 -7.26
C ASN A 19 -7.32 -10.80 -5.79
N LEU A 20 -6.38 -11.72 -5.56
CA LEU A 20 -5.98 -12.12 -4.21
C LEU A 20 -5.06 -11.05 -3.62
N ILE A 21 -5.48 -10.48 -2.50
CA ILE A 21 -4.66 -9.60 -1.67
C ILE A 21 -4.16 -10.41 -0.48
N CYS A 22 -2.86 -10.67 -0.43
CA CYS A 22 -2.23 -11.36 0.69
C CYS A 22 -1.95 -10.35 1.82
N CYS A 23 -2.66 -10.48 2.93
CA CYS A 23 -2.48 -9.66 4.13
C CYS A 23 -1.66 -10.43 5.17
N MET A 24 -0.88 -9.72 6.00
CA MET A 24 -0.01 -10.32 7.02
C MET A 24 0.95 -11.39 6.47
N SER A 25 1.52 -11.12 5.29
CA SER A 25 2.18 -12.14 4.47
C SER A 25 3.67 -11.87 4.21
N HIS A 26 4.34 -11.15 5.12
CA HIS A 26 5.76 -10.78 5.01
C HIS A 26 6.73 -11.90 5.40
N SER A 27 6.22 -13.06 5.82
CA SER A 27 7.10 -14.19 6.15
C SER A 27 7.87 -14.63 4.90
N SER A 28 9.15 -14.94 5.07
CA SER A 28 10.01 -15.45 4.00
C SER A 28 9.37 -16.67 3.32
N ASP A 29 8.78 -17.56 4.11
CA ASP A 29 8.06 -18.73 3.60
C ASP A 29 6.92 -18.37 2.64
N HIS A 30 6.16 -17.30 2.91
CA HIS A 30 5.13 -16.81 2.00
C HIS A 30 5.76 -16.20 0.76
N ILE A 31 6.68 -15.25 0.93
CA ILE A 31 7.34 -14.53 -0.16
C ILE A 31 7.97 -15.51 -1.17
N TYR A 32 8.69 -16.52 -0.70
CA TYR A 32 9.35 -17.52 -1.56
C TYR A 32 8.43 -18.66 -2.03
N SER A 33 7.23 -18.80 -1.46
CA SER A 33 6.25 -19.80 -1.90
C SER A 33 5.12 -19.22 -2.75
N ALA A 34 5.02 -17.91 -2.90
CA ALA A 34 3.99 -17.26 -3.69
C ALA A 34 4.31 -17.43 -5.18
N LEU A 35 3.52 -18.25 -5.87
CA LEU A 35 3.70 -18.52 -7.30
C LEU A 35 2.71 -17.74 -8.15
N LYS A 36 1.54 -17.44 -7.58
CA LYS A 36 0.44 -16.78 -8.28
C LYS A 36 -0.08 -15.57 -7.55
N SER A 37 0.13 -15.39 -6.24
CA SER A 37 -0.30 -14.17 -5.56
C SER A 37 0.31 -12.92 -6.20
N ALA A 38 -0.53 -11.97 -6.62
CA ALA A 38 -0.08 -10.75 -7.28
C ALA A 38 0.10 -9.57 -6.32
N VAL A 39 -0.72 -9.48 -5.27
CA VAL A 39 -0.76 -8.33 -4.35
C VAL A 39 -0.44 -8.80 -2.94
N ALA A 40 0.44 -8.08 -2.26
CA ALA A 40 0.73 -8.30 -0.85
C ALA A 40 0.70 -6.97 -0.09
N ARG A 41 0.01 -6.94 1.06
CA ARG A 41 0.03 -5.80 1.97
C ARG A 41 1.46 -5.55 2.42
N ALA A 42 1.97 -4.33 2.25
CA ALA A 42 3.33 -3.92 2.59
C ALA A 42 3.44 -3.23 3.96
N SER A 43 2.38 -3.30 4.76
CA SER A 43 2.17 -2.45 5.93
C SER A 43 1.66 -3.25 7.13
N GLU A 44 1.84 -2.65 8.31
CA GLU A 44 0.89 -2.82 9.42
C GLU A 44 -0.45 -2.15 9.06
N ASP A 45 -1.50 -2.41 9.84
CA ASP A 45 -2.81 -1.81 9.57
C ASP A 45 -2.79 -0.28 9.72
N PHE A 46 -3.54 0.41 8.87
CA PHE A 46 -3.83 1.85 9.06
C PHE A 46 -4.59 2.06 10.37
N MET A 47 -4.00 2.81 11.30
CA MET A 47 -4.55 3.10 12.62
C MET A 47 -5.03 4.55 12.73
N PRO A 48 -6.28 4.90 12.37
CA PRO A 48 -6.77 6.28 12.35
C PRO A 48 -6.85 6.96 13.73
N ARG A 49 -6.72 6.20 14.81
CA ARG A 49 -6.81 6.74 16.18
C ARG A 49 -5.45 6.97 16.84
N GLU A 50 -4.36 6.68 16.13
CA GLU A 50 -2.99 6.79 16.63
C GLU A 50 -2.21 7.81 15.79
N PRO A 51 -2.21 9.10 16.17
CA PRO A 51 -1.58 10.17 15.38
C PRO A 51 -0.07 9.95 15.16
N THR A 52 0.61 9.31 16.11
CA THR A 52 2.05 9.02 16.04
C THR A 52 2.40 7.97 14.97
N LEU A 53 1.43 7.18 14.52
CA LEU A 53 1.64 6.11 13.55
C LEU A 53 1.41 6.53 12.09
N GLN A 54 0.87 7.73 11.84
CA GLN A 54 0.49 8.15 10.49
C GLN A 54 1.71 8.25 9.56
N THR A 55 2.76 8.94 10.00
CA THR A 55 4.02 9.09 9.25
C THR A 55 4.82 7.79 9.22
N LEU A 56 4.85 7.06 10.35
CA LEU A 56 5.50 5.76 10.45
C LEU A 56 4.91 4.74 9.47
N HIS A 57 3.57 4.74 9.29
CA HIS A 57 2.90 3.89 8.32
C HIS A 57 3.45 4.13 6.91
N ILE A 58 3.50 5.39 6.45
CA ILE A 58 4.01 5.73 5.12
C ILE A 58 5.49 5.37 4.95
N ALA A 59 6.31 5.62 5.96
CA ALA A 59 7.71 5.19 5.93
C ALA A 59 7.82 3.67 5.81
N ASN A 60 7.13 2.93 6.68
CA ASN A 60 7.16 1.46 6.69
C ASN A 60 6.77 0.87 5.33
N VAL A 61 5.66 1.34 4.73
CA VAL A 61 5.22 0.82 3.42
C VAL A 61 6.18 1.14 2.30
N ALA A 62 6.77 2.35 2.28
CA ALA A 62 7.74 2.72 1.26
C ALA A 62 8.99 1.84 1.37
N PHE A 63 9.53 1.68 2.58
CA PHE A 63 10.72 0.85 2.81
C PHE A 63 10.48 -0.64 2.52
N ASN A 64 9.34 -1.21 2.95
CA ASN A 64 9.00 -2.61 2.64
C ASN A 64 8.81 -2.84 1.14
N SER A 65 8.35 -1.83 0.41
CA SER A 65 8.18 -1.89 -1.05
C SER A 65 9.50 -2.01 -1.80
N LEU A 66 10.67 -1.79 -1.18
CA LEU A 66 11.98 -2.07 -1.80
C LEU A 66 12.16 -3.54 -2.14
N LEU A 67 11.71 -4.44 -1.27
CA LEU A 67 11.76 -5.88 -1.51
C LEU A 67 10.44 -6.37 -2.10
N LEU A 68 9.32 -6.00 -1.50
CA LEU A 68 8.01 -6.51 -1.91
C LEU A 68 7.63 -6.04 -3.32
N GLY A 69 8.02 -4.83 -3.73
CA GLY A 69 7.73 -4.29 -5.05
C GLY A 69 8.44 -5.02 -6.20
N GLU A 70 9.47 -5.82 -5.91
CA GLU A 70 10.17 -6.64 -6.91
C GLU A 70 9.46 -7.99 -7.14
N ILE A 71 8.52 -8.37 -6.28
CA ILE A 71 7.87 -9.68 -6.26
C ILE A 71 6.35 -9.56 -6.41
N PHE A 72 5.76 -8.54 -5.79
CA PHE A 72 4.33 -8.27 -5.71
C PHE A 72 4.03 -6.84 -6.13
N ILE A 73 2.75 -6.56 -6.36
CA ILE A 73 2.20 -5.20 -6.30
C ILE A 73 1.98 -4.89 -4.81
N PRO A 74 2.70 -3.92 -4.21
CA PRO A 74 2.54 -3.61 -2.80
C PRO A 74 1.18 -2.94 -2.54
N ASP A 75 0.42 -3.50 -1.61
CA ASP A 75 -0.78 -2.87 -1.07
C ASP A 75 -0.38 -2.01 0.15
N TRP A 76 -0.57 -0.70 0.04
CA TRP A 76 -0.21 0.27 1.10
C TRP A 76 -1.30 0.43 2.17
N ASP A 77 -2.30 -0.46 2.14
CA ASP A 77 -3.51 -0.47 2.95
C ASP A 77 -4.43 0.73 2.67
N MET A 78 -5.66 0.60 3.15
CA MET A 78 -6.68 1.63 3.05
C MET A 78 -6.30 2.90 3.83
N PHE A 79 -7.05 3.97 3.59
CA PHE A 79 -7.08 5.14 4.46
C PHE A 79 -8.51 5.67 4.59
N GLN A 80 -8.71 6.63 5.50
CA GLN A 80 -9.97 7.35 5.63
C GLN A 80 -9.84 8.73 4.98
N SER A 81 -10.74 9.04 4.04
CA SER A 81 -10.75 10.34 3.35
C SER A 81 -11.25 11.47 4.26
N LYS A 82 -12.03 11.14 5.29
CA LYS A 82 -12.43 12.08 6.35
C LYS A 82 -11.57 11.89 7.60
N HIS A 83 -10.31 12.28 7.47
CA HIS A 83 -9.31 12.19 8.53
C HIS A 83 -8.37 13.40 8.49
N GLU A 84 -7.77 13.77 9.63
CA GLU A 84 -6.83 14.91 9.69
C GLU A 84 -5.61 14.73 8.78
N THR A 85 -5.17 13.48 8.57
CA THR A 85 -4.06 13.13 7.67
C THR A 85 -4.52 12.62 6.30
N ALA A 86 -5.80 12.82 5.93
CA ALA A 86 -6.36 12.23 4.70
C ALA A 86 -5.63 12.67 3.42
N GLU A 87 -5.24 13.94 3.31
CA GLU A 87 -4.48 14.41 2.14
C GLU A 87 -3.09 13.79 2.06
N PHE A 88 -2.43 13.65 3.21
CA PHE A 88 -1.13 12.99 3.31
C PHE A 88 -1.20 11.51 2.89
N HIS A 89 -2.17 10.77 3.40
CA HIS A 89 -2.37 9.37 3.01
C HIS A 89 -2.82 9.22 1.56
N GLY A 90 -3.73 10.08 1.09
CA GLY A 90 -4.20 10.08 -0.30
C GLY A 90 -3.05 10.32 -1.28
N ALA A 91 -2.23 11.35 -1.05
CA ALA A 91 -1.05 11.62 -1.86
C ALA A 91 -0.08 10.44 -1.88
N ALA A 92 0.17 9.81 -0.71
CA ALA A 92 1.02 8.64 -0.64
C ALA A 92 0.48 7.45 -1.45
N ARG A 93 -0.84 7.19 -1.43
CA ARG A 93 -1.44 6.12 -2.25
C ARG A 93 -1.39 6.43 -3.74
N ALA A 94 -1.50 7.69 -4.14
CA ALA A 94 -1.31 8.09 -5.54
C ALA A 94 0.08 7.73 -6.08
N LEU A 95 1.10 7.76 -5.23
CA LEU A 95 2.50 7.40 -5.56
C LEU A 95 2.85 5.93 -5.30
N SER A 96 1.94 5.13 -4.72
CA SER A 96 2.27 3.78 -4.24
C SER A 96 2.58 2.78 -5.37
N GLY A 97 2.07 3.01 -6.58
CA GLY A 97 2.04 2.02 -7.66
C GLY A 97 1.07 0.86 -7.42
N GLY A 98 0.41 0.82 -6.26
CA GLY A 98 -0.55 -0.19 -5.84
C GLY A 98 -2.01 0.23 -6.02
N GLY A 99 -2.89 -0.43 -5.27
CA GLY A 99 -4.31 -0.08 -5.19
C GLY A 99 -4.55 1.13 -4.28
N VAL A 100 -5.62 1.88 -4.58
CA VAL A 100 -6.12 2.96 -3.72
C VAL A 100 -7.42 2.49 -3.07
N TYR A 101 -7.39 2.25 -1.76
CA TYR A 101 -8.55 1.78 -1.01
C TYR A 101 -8.96 2.82 0.03
N VAL A 102 -10.27 3.07 0.12
CA VAL A 102 -10.85 4.03 1.07
C VAL A 102 -11.87 3.29 1.92
N SER A 103 -11.76 3.45 3.25
CA SER A 103 -12.65 2.77 4.20
C SER A 103 -13.29 3.76 5.17
N ASP A 104 -14.01 4.73 4.61
CA ASP A 104 -14.86 5.61 5.41
C ASP A 104 -16.16 4.92 5.81
N LYS A 105 -16.82 5.49 6.83
CA LYS A 105 -18.22 5.17 7.09
C LYS A 105 -19.08 5.59 5.88
N PRO A 106 -20.10 4.81 5.51
CA PRO A 106 -21.03 5.21 4.45
C PRO A 106 -21.58 6.62 4.66
N GLY A 107 -21.53 7.45 3.61
CA GLY A 107 -22.01 8.84 3.65
C GLY A 107 -21.05 9.86 4.29
N VAL A 108 -19.87 9.44 4.75
CA VAL A 108 -18.90 10.31 5.44
C VAL A 108 -17.69 10.68 4.56
N HIS A 109 -17.64 10.21 3.31
CA HIS A 109 -16.54 10.47 2.38
C HIS A 109 -16.25 11.96 2.19
N ASP A 110 -14.97 12.31 2.17
CA ASP A 110 -14.52 13.64 1.75
C ASP A 110 -14.22 13.65 0.25
N PHE A 111 -15.22 14.05 -0.54
CA PHE A 111 -15.07 14.11 -1.99
C PHE A 111 -14.02 15.12 -2.47
N ASN A 112 -13.61 16.09 -1.66
CA ASN A 112 -12.54 17.01 -2.05
C ASN A 112 -11.19 16.29 -2.10
N VAL A 113 -10.96 15.33 -1.18
CA VAL A 113 -9.77 14.48 -1.19
C VAL A 113 -9.87 13.45 -2.31
N LEU A 114 -11.00 12.75 -2.43
CA LEU A 114 -11.16 11.68 -3.42
C LEU A 114 -11.04 12.17 -4.86
N LYS A 115 -11.58 13.35 -5.18
CA LYS A 115 -11.47 13.96 -6.51
C LYS A 115 -10.03 14.31 -6.92
N LYS A 116 -9.09 14.38 -5.97
CA LYS A 116 -7.65 14.56 -6.29
C LYS A 116 -6.98 13.25 -6.75
N LEU A 117 -7.60 12.09 -6.48
CA LEU A 117 -7.05 10.76 -6.79
C LEU A 117 -7.66 10.14 -8.06
N VAL A 118 -8.79 10.66 -8.53
CA VAL A 118 -9.53 10.15 -9.69
C VAL A 118 -9.53 11.15 -10.83
N LEU A 119 -9.48 10.65 -12.06
CA LEU A 119 -9.72 11.44 -13.27
C LEU A 119 -11.23 11.74 -13.42
N PRO A 120 -11.61 12.71 -14.28
CA PRO A 120 -13.02 13.07 -14.47
C PRO A 120 -13.93 11.91 -14.93
N ASP A 121 -13.37 10.88 -15.56
CA ASP A 121 -14.07 9.67 -15.99
C ASP A 121 -14.18 8.60 -14.89
N GLY A 122 -13.65 8.88 -13.68
CA GLY A 122 -13.63 7.96 -12.54
C GLY A 122 -12.48 6.96 -12.56
N SER A 123 -11.61 6.98 -13.57
CA SER A 123 -10.40 6.16 -13.59
C SER A 123 -9.33 6.71 -12.63
N ILE A 124 -8.35 5.87 -12.26
CA ILE A 124 -7.25 6.23 -11.36
C ILE A 124 -5.94 6.06 -12.11
N LEU A 125 -5.04 7.03 -11.98
CA LEU A 125 -3.67 6.90 -12.45
C LEU A 125 -2.90 5.97 -11.52
N ARG A 126 -2.20 5.00 -12.10
CA ARG A 126 -1.32 4.10 -11.36
C ARG A 126 0.09 4.23 -11.90
N ALA A 127 1.05 4.40 -11.01
CA ALA A 127 2.45 4.40 -11.37
C ALA A 127 2.90 3.07 -12.00
N ARG A 128 4.02 3.12 -12.71
CA ARG A 128 4.55 1.94 -13.41
C ARG A 128 5.24 0.99 -12.44
N TYR A 129 5.94 1.53 -11.44
CA TYR A 129 6.64 0.73 -10.43
C TYR A 129 6.06 1.02 -9.04
N ALA A 130 6.44 0.17 -8.09
CA ALA A 130 6.09 0.38 -6.69
C ALA A 130 6.81 1.63 -6.16
N GLY A 131 6.07 2.46 -5.42
CA GLY A 131 6.63 3.59 -4.71
C GLY A 131 7.70 3.13 -3.72
N ARG A 132 8.89 3.73 -3.75
CA ARG A 132 10.01 3.38 -2.86
C ARG A 132 10.86 4.59 -2.49
N PRO A 133 11.60 4.56 -1.37
CA PRO A 133 12.51 5.63 -0.99
C PRO A 133 13.54 5.89 -2.10
N THR A 134 13.80 7.16 -2.38
CA THR A 134 14.91 7.55 -3.24
C THR A 134 16.25 7.22 -2.60
N ARG A 135 17.27 6.96 -3.43
CA ARG A 135 18.58 6.50 -2.97
C ARG A 135 19.22 7.42 -1.91
N ASP A 136 19.03 8.73 -2.02
CA ASP A 136 19.68 9.69 -1.13
C ASP A 136 19.02 9.81 0.27
N CYS A 137 17.81 9.27 0.44
CA CYS A 137 17.15 9.16 1.75
C CYS A 137 17.07 7.73 2.29
N LEU A 138 17.67 6.75 1.60
CA LEU A 138 17.53 5.33 1.93
C LEU A 138 18.08 4.94 3.31
N PHE A 139 19.09 5.64 3.81
CA PHE A 139 19.72 5.35 5.11
C PHE A 139 19.46 6.42 6.16
N ASN A 140 18.49 7.30 5.91
CA ASN A 140 18.07 8.31 6.87
C ASN A 140 16.82 7.83 7.60
N ASP A 141 16.58 8.34 8.81
CA ASP A 141 15.35 8.07 9.56
C ASP A 141 14.37 9.24 9.36
N PRO A 142 13.41 9.15 8.43
CA PRO A 142 12.49 10.24 8.14
C PRO A 142 11.37 10.38 9.19
N VAL A 143 11.35 9.55 10.23
CA VAL A 143 10.29 9.53 11.24
C VAL A 143 10.78 10.13 12.56
N MET A 144 11.97 9.75 13.03
CA MET A 144 12.41 10.07 14.38
C MET A 144 13.49 11.16 14.46
N ASP A 145 14.26 11.40 13.39
CA ASP A 145 15.43 12.29 13.46
C ASP A 145 15.07 13.80 13.46
N GLY A 146 13.81 14.14 13.18
CA GLY A 146 13.29 15.50 13.15
C GLY A 146 13.88 16.40 12.06
N LYS A 147 14.59 15.83 11.08
CA LYS A 147 15.35 16.58 10.05
C LYS A 147 15.16 16.02 8.65
N SER A 148 15.21 14.70 8.49
CA SER A 148 15.19 14.04 7.19
C SER A 148 13.77 13.94 6.64
N LEU A 149 13.66 14.12 5.32
CA LEU A 149 12.40 13.93 4.60
C LEU A 149 12.44 12.62 3.83
N LEU A 150 11.31 11.91 3.81
CA LEU A 150 11.11 10.77 2.93
C LEU A 150 10.75 11.26 1.54
N LYS A 151 11.56 10.89 0.56
CA LYS A 151 11.28 11.10 -0.87
C LYS A 151 10.96 9.77 -1.50
N ILE A 152 9.83 9.70 -2.20
CA ILE A 152 9.32 8.49 -2.85
C ILE A 152 9.46 8.66 -4.36
N ILE A 153 9.86 7.60 -5.05
CA ILE A 153 9.90 7.51 -6.52
C ILE A 153 9.19 6.25 -6.99
N GLU A 154 8.55 6.34 -8.15
CA GLU A 154 7.68 5.34 -8.76
C GLU A 154 8.02 4.94 -10.21
#